data_AF-A0A418BCA9-F1
#
_entry.id   AF-A0A418BCA9-F1
#
_cell.length_a   1.000
_cell.length_b   1.000
_cell.length_c   1.000
_cell.angle_alpha   90.00
_cell.angle_beta   90.00
_cell.angle_gamma   90.00
#
_symmetry.space_group_name_H-M   'P 1'
#
loop_
_entity.id
_entity.type
_entity.pdbx_description
1 polymer ?
#
loop_
_entity_poly.entity_id
_entity_poly.type
_entity_poly.pdbx_seq_one_letter_code
_entity_poly.pdbx_strand_id
1 'polypeptide(L)'
;DESFKSDNILGIQVSSEALYRYYVKGPGNKTDSIDRIGIKTILDHLKTVRSYLRYHNLTFPVVISDIMDMYTRFPELYNEVDVVAVNQFSFWEKKTAEEGAHFTFKRFQEQETRAKRAGKLILQHEAGWSTAGEHPMVTEASPRAQGVFTQDFLTLAARQNLNAFYFAAFDLPFGSTEIERNFGIHYSNRALKPRVNAVHVGPPLETVRLWAGDNLIKAHRYWNADDDSVNENFGHVYAAKPSVGPSGVLDDEIWLWDAASSIFYSKSSNQCLKSSSENDTQTLRTSPCSKEDNDQKWSVSNGKIASQNDANFCIDVNRPTTPDGDLVVAVSPCNEQPTQAISIVPAADEPLEIGIRSYGDVLVELSGNVTWQNTVPSASESRQWFYDPVLQSIKSRSSRQCLDAVLKCVTSGPVVLANCDPNNVNQKWVVNDITGHIHHATHIGFCLDGPKFSNGYLHLFWCNNDKNHNDTTHQNWYIKPVKSNA
;
A
#
# COMPACT_ATOMS: atom_id res chain seq x y z
N ASP A 1 28.84 15.57 25.52
CA ASP A 1 28.16 15.74 24.23
C ASP A 1 28.04 14.41 23.50
N GLU A 2 27.11 13.56 23.93
CA GLU A 2 26.61 12.49 23.07
C GLU A 2 25.61 13.14 22.12
N SER A 3 26.08 13.54 20.94
CA SER A 3 25.20 13.94 19.85
C SER A 3 24.23 12.79 19.59
N PHE A 4 22.92 13.03 19.77
CA PHE A 4 21.86 12.15 19.28
C PHE A 4 22.16 11.81 17.82
N LYS A 5 22.68 10.61 17.54
CA LYS A 5 22.94 10.18 16.16
C LYS A 5 21.58 9.88 15.51
N SER A 6 21.17 10.79 14.63
CA SER A 6 19.90 10.74 13.90
C SER A 6 19.66 9.42 13.16
N ASP A 7 20.73 8.71 12.80
CA ASP A 7 20.62 7.58 11.87
C ASP A 7 19.92 6.34 12.45
N ASN A 8 19.78 6.23 13.78
CA ASN A 8 19.17 5.07 14.46
C ASN A 8 17.73 5.29 14.91
N ILE A 9 17.14 6.46 14.68
CA ILE A 9 15.77 6.78 15.09
C ILE A 9 14.88 6.80 13.84
N LEU A 10 13.82 5.98 13.85
CA LEU A 10 12.86 5.92 12.74
C LEU A 10 11.84 7.06 12.77
N GLY A 11 11.45 7.51 13.96
CA GLY A 11 10.43 8.54 14.15
C GLY A 11 10.18 8.83 15.62
N ILE A 12 9.42 9.89 15.89
CA ILE A 12 9.00 10.30 17.22
C ILE A 12 7.48 10.20 17.31
N GLN A 13 7.01 9.38 18.25
CA GLN A 13 5.60 9.24 18.56
C GLN A 13 5.26 10.12 19.76
N VAL A 14 4.37 11.08 19.60
CA VAL A 14 3.96 12.01 20.67
C VAL A 14 2.98 11.35 21.64
N SER A 15 2.25 10.34 21.16
CA SER A 15 1.27 9.60 21.94
C SER A 15 0.92 8.25 21.29
N SER A 16 0.51 7.27 22.10
CA SER A 16 -0.25 6.08 21.66
C SER A 16 -1.62 6.06 22.33
N GLU A 17 -2.69 5.95 21.54
CA GLU A 17 -4.08 5.78 22.00
C GLU A 17 -4.61 6.87 22.95
N ALA A 18 -4.04 8.08 22.92
CA ALA A 18 -4.45 9.14 23.83
C ALA A 18 -5.87 9.64 23.52
N LEU A 19 -6.23 9.74 22.24
CA LEU A 19 -7.57 10.14 21.82
C LEU A 19 -8.57 9.04 22.14
N TYR A 20 -8.24 7.77 21.89
CA TYR A 20 -9.07 6.65 22.34
C TYR A 20 -9.33 6.69 23.86
N ARG A 21 -8.28 6.88 24.66
CA ARG A 21 -8.39 6.94 26.12
C ARG A 21 -9.23 8.12 26.59
N TYR A 22 -9.21 9.25 25.89
CA TYR A 22 -9.98 10.43 26.24
C TYR A 22 -11.43 10.37 25.75
N TYR A 23 -11.65 10.06 24.46
CA TYR A 23 -12.93 10.15 23.77
C TYR A 23 -13.77 8.87 23.78
N VAL A 24 -13.17 7.73 24.14
CA VAL A 24 -13.90 6.45 24.25
C VAL A 24 -13.98 6.00 25.71
N LYS A 25 -12.84 5.94 26.40
CA LYS A 25 -12.78 5.50 27.80
C LYS A 25 -12.95 6.62 28.83
N GLY A 26 -12.70 7.86 28.42
CA GLY A 26 -12.46 8.98 29.31
C GLY A 26 -13.60 10.00 29.35
N PRO A 27 -13.34 11.19 29.92
CA PRO A 27 -14.36 12.21 30.14
C PRO A 27 -14.98 12.77 28.84
N GLY A 28 -14.24 12.70 27.71
CA GLY A 28 -14.72 13.14 26.40
C GLY A 28 -15.77 12.23 25.77
N ASN A 29 -16.08 11.07 26.38
CA ASN A 29 -17.06 10.13 25.83
C ASN A 29 -18.53 10.62 25.89
N LYS A 30 -18.81 11.74 26.57
CA LYS A 30 -20.16 12.30 26.73
C LYS A 30 -20.50 13.40 25.73
N THR A 31 -19.50 13.92 25.04
CA THR A 31 -19.57 15.15 24.24
C THR A 31 -19.35 14.92 22.76
N ASP A 32 -19.07 13.67 22.36
CA ASP A 32 -18.69 13.30 21.00
C ASP A 32 -17.61 14.25 20.44
N SER A 33 -17.62 14.52 19.13
CA SER A 33 -16.65 15.36 18.43
C SER A 33 -16.80 16.86 18.71
N ILE A 34 -17.78 17.28 19.52
CA ILE A 34 -17.98 18.67 19.95
C ILE A 34 -16.91 19.07 20.96
N ASP A 35 -16.47 18.15 21.81
CA ASP A 35 -15.34 18.41 22.70
C ASP A 35 -14.03 18.36 21.91
N ARG A 36 -13.36 19.50 21.85
CA ARG A 36 -12.12 19.68 21.11
C ARG A 36 -10.88 19.70 22.01
N ILE A 37 -11.03 19.49 23.32
CA ILE A 37 -9.93 19.58 24.29
C ILE A 37 -8.86 18.53 24.00
N GLY A 38 -9.25 17.26 23.87
CA GLY A 38 -8.31 16.15 23.63
C GLY A 38 -7.53 16.32 22.32
N ILE A 39 -8.25 16.56 21.21
CA ILE A 39 -7.63 16.75 19.89
C ILE A 39 -6.76 18.02 19.82
N LYS A 40 -7.19 19.14 20.42
CA LYS A 40 -6.37 20.36 20.46
C LYS A 40 -5.07 20.14 21.24
N THR A 41 -5.17 19.51 22.41
CA THR A 41 -4.01 19.25 23.28
C THR A 41 -2.95 18.41 22.57
N ILE A 42 -3.38 17.34 21.88
CA ILE A 42 -2.42 16.45 21.22
C ILE A 42 -1.78 17.10 19.99
N LEU A 43 -2.52 17.92 19.25
CA LEU A 43 -1.99 18.68 18.12
C LEU A 43 -1.01 19.76 18.59
N ASP A 44 -1.27 20.42 19.72
CA ASP A 44 -0.35 21.40 20.31
C ASP A 44 0.98 20.72 20.73
N HIS A 45 0.92 19.52 21.32
CA HIS A 45 2.11 18.73 21.61
C HIS A 45 2.86 18.29 20.35
N LEU A 46 2.15 17.81 19.33
CA LEU A 46 2.73 17.48 18.02
C LEU A 46 3.49 18.66 17.43
N LYS A 47 2.87 19.85 17.40
CA LYS A 47 3.47 21.08 16.87
C LYS A 47 4.69 21.50 17.68
N THR A 48 4.63 21.40 19.00
CA THR A 48 5.75 21.71 19.90
C THR A 48 6.95 20.80 19.62
N VAL A 49 6.74 19.48 19.60
CA VAL A 49 7.80 18.48 19.35
C VAL A 49 8.38 18.66 17.95
N ARG A 50 7.53 18.77 16.92
CA ARG A 50 8.00 18.97 15.54
C ARG A 50 8.80 20.25 15.39
N SER A 51 8.33 21.37 15.94
CA SER A 51 9.05 22.66 15.85
C SER A 51 10.43 22.57 16.52
N TYR A 52 10.52 21.92 17.68
CA TYR A 52 11.79 21.69 18.35
C TYR A 52 12.75 20.85 17.49
N LEU A 53 12.29 19.72 16.95
CA LEU A 53 13.13 18.85 16.12
C LEU A 53 13.63 19.58 14.86
N ARG A 54 12.73 20.29 14.16
CA ARG A 54 13.09 21.02 12.94
C ARG A 54 14.04 22.19 13.23
N TYR A 55 13.86 22.91 14.36
CA TYR A 55 14.80 23.95 14.80
C TYR A 55 16.22 23.42 15.00
N HIS A 56 16.36 22.16 15.41
CA HIS A 56 17.64 21.47 15.59
C HIS A 56 18.12 20.70 14.34
N ASN A 57 17.51 20.93 13.17
CA ASN A 57 17.80 20.20 11.92
C ASN A 57 17.64 18.67 12.05
N LEU A 58 16.77 18.22 12.95
CA LEU A 58 16.40 16.82 13.09
C LEU A 58 15.16 16.56 12.24
N THR A 59 15.28 15.63 11.30
CA THR A 59 14.28 15.36 10.26
C THR A 59 13.43 14.11 10.55
N PHE A 60 13.37 13.66 11.81
CA PHE A 60 12.50 12.55 12.21
C PHE A 60 11.03 12.85 11.90
N PRO A 61 10.25 11.89 11.36
CA PRO A 61 8.81 12.03 11.29
C PRO A 61 8.21 12.08 12.69
N VAL A 62 7.29 13.01 12.91
CA VAL A 62 6.52 13.13 14.16
C VAL A 62 5.09 12.66 13.92
N VAL A 63 4.65 11.71 14.73
CA VAL A 63 3.35 11.04 14.56
C VAL A 63 2.52 11.06 15.85
N ILE A 64 1.21 10.91 15.67
CA ILE A 64 0.25 10.54 16.70
C ILE A 64 -0.24 9.14 16.32
N SER A 65 0.04 8.14 17.15
CA SER A 65 -0.53 6.82 16.94
C SER A 65 -1.81 6.68 17.76
N ASP A 66 -2.88 6.26 17.10
CA ASP A 66 -4.16 6.01 17.75
C ASP A 66 -4.94 4.96 16.96
N ILE A 67 -6.08 4.51 17.48
CA ILE A 67 -6.93 3.56 16.75
C ILE A 67 -7.49 4.22 15.49
N MET A 68 -7.75 3.42 14.46
CA MET A 68 -8.29 3.91 13.17
C MET A 68 -9.56 4.77 13.34
N ASP A 69 -10.43 4.44 14.31
CA ASP A 69 -11.64 5.22 14.58
C ASP A 69 -11.37 6.67 14.98
N MET A 70 -10.23 6.96 15.62
CA MET A 70 -9.88 8.33 16.02
C MET A 70 -9.43 9.16 14.82
N TYR A 71 -8.77 8.56 13.83
CA TYR A 71 -8.46 9.22 12.56
C TYR A 71 -9.73 9.47 11.74
N THR A 72 -10.67 8.52 11.73
CA THR A 72 -11.99 8.73 11.10
C THR A 72 -12.79 9.83 11.81
N ARG A 73 -12.73 9.90 13.15
CA ARG A 73 -13.43 10.92 13.95
C ARG A 73 -12.81 12.32 13.82
N PHE A 74 -11.48 12.42 13.73
CA PHE A 74 -10.73 13.68 13.67
C PHE A 74 -9.86 13.74 12.41
N PRO A 75 -10.45 13.94 11.22
CA PRO A 75 -9.74 13.89 9.95
C PRO A 75 -8.69 15.01 9.77
N GLU A 76 -8.67 16.03 10.61
CA GLU A 76 -7.58 17.01 10.64
C GLU A 76 -6.21 16.36 10.98
N LEU A 77 -6.20 15.20 11.65
CA LEU A 77 -4.97 14.47 11.98
C LEU A 77 -4.15 14.15 10.72
N TYR A 78 -4.81 13.76 9.62
CA TYR A 78 -4.15 13.42 8.35
C TYR A 78 -3.25 14.55 7.82
N ASN A 79 -3.67 15.80 8.00
CA ASN A 79 -2.90 16.95 7.51
C ASN A 79 -1.79 17.36 8.48
N GLU A 80 -1.99 17.09 9.78
CA GLU A 80 -1.10 17.57 10.84
C GLU A 80 0.10 16.65 11.07
N VAL A 81 -0.05 15.34 10.98
CA VAL A 81 1.05 14.38 11.20
C VAL A 81 2.02 14.32 10.01
N ASP A 82 3.28 13.96 10.27
CA ASP A 82 4.25 13.74 9.18
C ASP A 82 3.96 12.42 8.45
N VAL A 83 3.43 11.43 9.18
CA VAL A 83 2.93 10.14 8.69
C VAL A 83 1.75 9.68 9.53
N VAL A 84 0.77 9.07 8.85
CA VAL A 84 -0.41 8.49 9.50
C VAL A 84 0.01 7.21 10.21
N ALA A 85 -0.16 7.15 11.52
CA ALA A 85 0.21 6.00 12.33
C ALA A 85 -1.05 5.44 13.00
N VAL A 86 -1.46 4.24 12.61
CA VAL A 86 -2.72 3.64 13.07
C VAL A 86 -2.49 2.37 13.86
N ASN A 87 -3.27 2.18 14.93
CA ASN A 87 -3.33 0.97 15.71
C ASN A 87 -4.60 0.20 15.33
N GLN A 88 -4.49 -1.11 15.16
CA GLN A 88 -5.60 -1.98 14.80
C GLN A 88 -5.40 -3.38 15.36
N PHE A 89 -6.32 -3.76 16.25
CA PHE A 89 -6.37 -5.09 16.85
C PHE A 89 -7.72 -5.72 16.57
N SER A 90 -7.82 -6.46 15.46
CA SER A 90 -9.03 -7.26 15.16
C SER A 90 -9.40 -8.24 16.29
N PHE A 91 -8.41 -8.61 17.11
CA PHE A 91 -8.57 -9.35 18.36
C PHE A 91 -9.66 -8.78 19.28
N TRP A 92 -9.78 -7.45 19.37
CA TRP A 92 -10.75 -6.76 20.24
C TRP A 92 -12.12 -6.55 19.58
N GLU A 93 -12.34 -7.04 18.37
CA GLU A 93 -13.53 -6.76 17.55
C GLU A 93 -14.33 -8.01 17.22
N LYS A 94 -14.29 -9.01 18.11
CA LYS A 94 -14.99 -10.31 17.98
C LYS A 94 -14.68 -11.05 16.67
N LYS A 95 -13.47 -10.86 16.13
CA LYS A 95 -12.99 -11.62 14.97
C LYS A 95 -12.30 -12.89 15.39
N THR A 96 -12.41 -13.93 14.57
CA THR A 96 -11.52 -15.10 14.69
C THR A 96 -10.12 -14.75 14.18
N ALA A 97 -9.14 -15.61 14.45
CA ALA A 97 -7.78 -15.42 13.96
C ALA A 97 -7.72 -15.44 12.41
N GLU A 98 -8.53 -16.30 11.80
CA GLU A 98 -8.66 -16.47 10.34
C GLU A 98 -9.27 -15.22 9.67
N GLU A 99 -10.20 -14.54 10.35
CA GLU A 99 -10.79 -13.28 9.87
C GLU A 99 -9.87 -12.08 10.10
N GLY A 100 -8.98 -12.16 11.09
CA GLY A 100 -8.32 -11.02 11.71
C GLY A 100 -7.47 -10.19 10.74
N ALA A 101 -6.65 -10.83 9.90
CA ALA A 101 -5.78 -10.15 8.95
C ALA A 101 -6.59 -9.46 7.84
N HIS A 102 -7.56 -10.18 7.25
CA HIS A 102 -8.41 -9.61 6.21
C HIS A 102 -9.25 -8.44 6.72
N PHE A 103 -9.80 -8.54 7.93
CA PHE A 103 -10.51 -7.44 8.56
C PHE A 103 -9.60 -6.25 8.87
N THR A 104 -8.35 -6.50 9.28
CA THR A 104 -7.34 -5.44 9.45
C THR A 104 -7.13 -4.69 8.14
N PHE A 105 -6.96 -5.39 7.02
CA PHE A 105 -6.79 -4.75 5.71
C PHE A 105 -8.01 -3.91 5.30
N LYS A 106 -9.22 -4.44 5.49
CA LYS A 106 -10.47 -3.70 5.19
C LYS A 106 -10.50 -2.35 5.92
N ARG A 107 -10.15 -2.32 7.21
CA ARG A 107 -10.09 -1.07 7.99
C ARG A 107 -8.90 -0.20 7.58
N PHE A 108 -7.75 -0.81 7.31
CA PHE A 108 -6.54 -0.11 6.89
C PHE A 108 -6.73 0.63 5.58
N GLN A 109 -7.37 0.02 4.58
CA GLN A 109 -7.59 0.63 3.27
C GLN A 109 -8.42 1.93 3.33
N GLU A 110 -9.35 2.04 4.29
CA GLU A 110 -10.08 3.30 4.54
C GLU A 110 -9.09 4.43 4.86
N GLN A 111 -8.20 4.16 5.82
CA GLN A 111 -7.25 5.13 6.34
C GLN A 111 -6.13 5.39 5.33
N GLU A 112 -5.72 4.38 4.57
CA GLU A 112 -4.75 4.51 3.48
C GLU A 112 -5.27 5.45 2.39
N THR A 113 -6.51 5.30 1.95
CA THR A 113 -7.12 6.19 0.95
C THR A 113 -7.14 7.65 1.43
N ARG A 114 -7.50 7.87 2.69
CA ARG A 114 -7.51 9.21 3.31
C ARG A 114 -6.09 9.77 3.45
N ALA A 115 -5.13 8.94 3.85
CA ALA A 115 -3.71 9.30 3.93
C ALA A 115 -3.16 9.68 2.54
N LYS A 116 -3.44 8.88 1.51
CA LYS A 116 -3.05 9.17 0.12
C LYS A 116 -3.63 10.52 -0.34
N ARG A 117 -4.93 10.80 -0.11
CA ARG A 117 -5.57 12.09 -0.42
C ARG A 117 -4.94 13.27 0.34
N ALA A 118 -4.47 13.04 1.56
CA ALA A 118 -3.73 14.01 2.35
C ALA A 118 -2.24 14.12 1.97
N GLY A 119 -1.76 13.32 0.99
CA GLY A 119 -0.36 13.29 0.55
C GLY A 119 0.59 12.69 1.59
N LYS A 120 0.13 11.71 2.38
CA LYS A 120 0.89 11.11 3.48
C LYS A 120 1.07 9.61 3.26
N LEU A 121 2.21 9.10 3.73
CA LEU A 121 2.38 7.68 4.00
C LEU A 121 1.56 7.27 5.23
N ILE A 122 1.28 5.97 5.33
CA ILE A 122 0.58 5.35 6.46
C ILE A 122 1.36 4.14 6.99
N LEU A 123 1.34 3.92 8.31
CA LEU A 123 1.99 2.83 9.03
C LEU A 123 1.00 2.16 9.98
N GLN A 124 1.01 0.83 10.02
CA GLN A 124 0.32 0.04 11.04
C GLN A 124 1.22 -0.07 12.29
N HIS A 125 1.01 0.76 13.29
CA HIS A 125 1.90 0.84 14.47
C HIS A 125 1.69 -0.28 15.47
N GLU A 126 0.48 -0.82 15.58
CA GLU A 126 0.21 -1.88 16.54
C GLU A 126 -0.83 -2.84 15.96
N ALA A 127 -0.45 -4.12 15.88
CA ALA A 127 -1.33 -5.25 15.65
C ALA A 127 -0.79 -6.45 16.44
N GLY A 128 -1.66 -7.40 16.78
CA GLY A 128 -1.23 -8.61 17.47
C GLY A 128 -2.39 -9.46 17.97
N TRP A 129 -2.03 -10.63 18.48
CA TRP A 129 -2.99 -11.59 19.03
C TRP A 129 -2.44 -12.19 20.32
N SER A 130 -3.26 -12.24 21.37
CA SER A 130 -2.86 -12.85 22.64
C SER A 130 -2.91 -14.37 22.60
N THR A 131 -1.98 -15.04 23.28
CA THR A 131 -2.00 -16.50 23.44
C THR A 131 -2.83 -17.02 24.62
N ALA A 132 -3.35 -16.16 25.48
CA ALA A 132 -4.11 -16.60 26.66
C ALA A 132 -5.05 -15.51 27.20
N GLY A 133 -5.93 -15.93 28.12
CA GLY A 133 -6.92 -15.10 28.79
C GLY A 133 -8.28 -15.08 28.12
N GLU A 134 -9.28 -14.58 28.84
CA GLU A 134 -10.67 -14.53 28.38
C GLU A 134 -11.24 -13.12 28.54
N HIS A 135 -12.07 -12.70 27.58
CA HIS A 135 -12.81 -11.46 27.64
C HIS A 135 -14.07 -11.54 26.74
N PRO A 136 -15.23 -10.98 27.14
CA PRO A 136 -16.48 -11.08 26.36
C PRO A 136 -16.45 -10.51 24.93
N MET A 137 -15.43 -9.70 24.59
CA MET A 137 -15.22 -9.13 23.25
C MET A 137 -14.18 -9.87 22.40
N VAL A 138 -13.58 -10.93 22.95
CA VAL A 138 -12.53 -11.72 22.30
C VAL A 138 -13.10 -13.09 21.97
N THR A 139 -12.97 -13.50 20.71
CA THR A 139 -13.47 -14.79 20.26
C THR A 139 -12.56 -15.93 20.72
N GLU A 140 -11.24 -15.76 20.62
CA GLU A 140 -10.25 -16.75 21.06
C GLU A 140 -8.90 -16.08 21.36
N ALA A 141 -8.34 -16.34 22.55
CA ALA A 141 -6.94 -16.08 22.85
C ALA A 141 -6.24 -17.42 23.13
N SER A 142 -5.46 -17.90 22.18
CA SER A 142 -4.80 -19.19 22.27
C SER A 142 -3.49 -19.21 21.47
N PRO A 143 -2.55 -20.13 21.75
CA PRO A 143 -1.35 -20.29 20.93
C PRO A 143 -1.66 -20.58 19.46
N ARG A 144 -2.75 -21.33 19.19
CA ARG A 144 -3.23 -21.64 17.84
C ARG A 144 -3.65 -20.35 17.12
N ALA A 145 -4.51 -19.57 17.75
CA ALA A 145 -5.04 -18.33 17.20
C ALA A 145 -3.93 -17.30 16.93
N GLN A 146 -2.96 -17.15 17.85
CA GLN A 146 -1.80 -16.27 17.59
C GLN A 146 -0.98 -16.75 16.39
N GLY A 147 -0.76 -18.06 16.24
CA GLY A 147 -0.06 -18.61 15.08
C GLY A 147 -0.76 -18.30 13.76
N VAL A 148 -2.07 -18.55 13.69
CA VAL A 148 -2.89 -18.27 12.49
C VAL A 148 -2.86 -16.79 12.14
N PHE A 149 -3.21 -15.92 13.09
CA PHE A 149 -3.22 -14.48 12.84
C PHE A 149 -1.83 -13.97 12.41
N THR A 150 -0.76 -14.45 13.05
CA THR A 150 0.60 -14.00 12.71
C THR A 150 1.02 -14.45 11.31
N GLN A 151 0.70 -15.69 10.91
CA GLN A 151 0.92 -16.15 9.53
C GLN A 151 0.17 -15.26 8.53
N ASP A 152 -1.12 -15.02 8.75
CA ASP A 152 -1.98 -14.30 7.83
C ASP A 152 -1.62 -12.81 7.78
N PHE A 153 -1.31 -12.19 8.92
CA PHE A 153 -0.92 -10.79 9.02
C PHE A 153 0.44 -10.52 8.37
N LEU A 154 1.46 -11.36 8.59
CA LEU A 154 2.76 -11.18 7.94
C LEU A 154 2.68 -11.44 6.42
N THR A 155 1.84 -12.39 6.01
CA THR A 155 1.55 -12.63 4.59
C THR A 155 0.84 -11.44 3.95
N LEU A 156 -0.17 -10.88 4.63
CA LEU A 156 -0.83 -9.63 4.22
C LEU A 156 0.19 -8.50 4.09
N ALA A 157 1.02 -8.30 5.11
CA ALA A 157 1.96 -7.19 5.15
C ALA A 157 2.99 -7.27 4.00
N ALA A 158 3.50 -8.46 3.71
CA ALA A 158 4.39 -8.68 2.57
C ALA A 158 3.71 -8.42 1.22
N ARG A 159 2.47 -8.91 1.03
CA ARG A 159 1.73 -8.76 -0.24
C ARG A 159 1.29 -7.32 -0.51
N GLN A 160 0.87 -6.62 0.53
CA GLN A 160 0.32 -5.27 0.42
C GLN A 160 1.34 -4.16 0.68
N ASN A 161 2.60 -4.52 0.97
CA ASN A 161 3.63 -3.57 1.42
C ASN A 161 3.19 -2.76 2.65
N LEU A 162 2.47 -3.42 3.56
CA LEU A 162 2.04 -2.81 4.79
C LEU A 162 3.25 -2.63 5.70
N ASN A 163 3.69 -1.38 5.88
CA ASN A 163 4.68 -1.07 6.90
C ASN A 163 4.01 -1.24 8.27
N ALA A 164 4.36 -2.34 8.95
CA ALA A 164 3.68 -2.78 10.16
C ALA A 164 4.63 -3.10 11.31
N PHE A 165 4.20 -2.78 12.52
CA PHE A 165 4.82 -3.19 13.76
C PHE A 165 3.89 -4.13 14.52
N TYR A 166 4.45 -5.24 15.02
CA TYR A 166 3.75 -6.18 15.87
C TYR A 166 3.90 -5.73 17.32
N PHE A 167 2.79 -5.64 18.06
CA PHE A 167 2.69 -4.88 19.31
C PHE A 167 3.74 -5.23 20.37
N ALA A 168 4.05 -6.52 20.58
CA ALA A 168 5.00 -6.89 21.63
C ALA A 168 5.95 -8.01 21.23
N ALA A 169 7.24 -7.79 21.50
CA ALA A 169 8.28 -8.79 21.35
C ALA A 169 8.19 -9.88 22.43
N PHE A 170 7.87 -9.53 23.68
CA PHE A 170 7.87 -10.44 24.83
C PHE A 170 6.56 -10.36 25.61
N ASP A 171 6.14 -11.49 26.16
CA ASP A 171 5.10 -11.53 27.18
C ASP A 171 5.54 -10.75 28.42
N LEU A 172 4.57 -10.10 29.08
CA LEU A 172 4.83 -9.28 30.25
C LEU A 172 4.74 -10.12 31.53
N PRO A 173 5.72 -10.04 32.44
CA PRO A 173 5.64 -10.70 33.75
C PRO A 173 4.70 -9.97 34.73
N PHE A 174 4.21 -8.79 34.33
CA PHE A 174 3.29 -7.93 35.07
C PHE A 174 2.11 -7.55 34.17
N GLY A 175 1.01 -7.10 34.74
CA GLY A 175 -0.17 -6.69 33.98
C GLY A 175 -1.46 -7.09 34.70
N SER A 176 -2.52 -6.33 34.45
CA SER A 176 -3.80 -6.47 35.14
C SER A 176 -4.68 -7.59 34.57
N THR A 177 -4.49 -7.97 33.30
CA THR A 177 -5.26 -9.05 32.66
C THR A 177 -4.33 -10.10 32.07
N GLU A 178 -4.83 -11.33 31.98
CA GLU A 178 -4.09 -12.40 31.34
C GLU A 178 -3.85 -12.12 29.85
N ILE A 179 -4.81 -11.50 29.17
CA ILE A 179 -4.68 -11.11 27.76
C ILE A 179 -3.52 -10.15 27.53
N GLU A 180 -3.46 -9.04 28.26
CA GLU A 180 -2.42 -8.02 28.11
C GLU A 180 -1.01 -8.60 28.33
N ARG A 181 -0.88 -9.58 29.23
CA ARG A 181 0.40 -10.25 29.51
C ARG A 181 0.89 -11.15 28.38
N ASN A 182 0.00 -11.64 27.51
CA ASN A 182 0.26 -12.76 26.61
C ASN A 182 0.28 -12.37 25.11
N PHE A 183 0.42 -11.08 24.78
CA PHE A 183 0.54 -10.58 23.40
C PHE A 183 1.93 -10.80 22.77
N GLY A 184 2.94 -11.14 23.56
CA GLY A 184 4.31 -11.28 23.06
C GLY A 184 4.43 -12.37 22.01
N ILE A 185 5.32 -12.17 21.03
CA ILE A 185 5.74 -13.27 20.13
C ILE A 185 6.75 -14.22 20.80
N HIS A 186 7.44 -13.76 21.85
CA HIS A 186 8.22 -14.58 22.77
C HIS A 186 7.52 -14.66 24.12
N TYR A 187 7.80 -15.72 24.87
CA TYR A 187 7.50 -15.77 26.30
C TYR A 187 8.37 -14.76 27.07
N SER A 188 8.03 -14.52 28.34
CA SER A 188 8.77 -13.61 29.23
C SER A 188 10.23 -14.05 29.48
N ASN A 189 10.52 -15.35 29.31
CA ASN A 189 11.87 -15.91 29.37
C ASN A 189 12.66 -15.76 28.05
N ARG A 190 12.13 -15.00 27.07
CA ARG A 190 12.72 -14.74 25.75
C ARG A 190 12.75 -15.94 24.79
N ALA A 191 12.12 -17.06 25.13
CA ALA A 191 11.93 -18.15 24.18
C ALA A 191 10.83 -17.78 23.15
N LEU A 192 11.14 -17.93 21.86
CA LEU A 192 10.16 -17.69 20.79
C LEU A 192 9.01 -18.69 20.89
N LYS A 193 7.77 -18.22 20.75
CA LYS A 193 6.60 -19.08 20.86
C LYS A 193 6.55 -20.07 19.68
N PRO A 194 6.30 -21.37 19.89
CA PRO A 194 6.42 -22.38 18.84
C PRO A 194 5.55 -22.12 17.60
N ARG A 195 4.33 -21.60 17.81
CA ARG A 195 3.38 -21.30 16.72
C ARG A 195 3.81 -20.08 15.90
N VAL A 196 4.49 -19.10 16.52
CA VAL A 196 5.10 -17.98 15.81
C VAL A 196 6.35 -18.43 15.06
N ASN A 197 7.18 -19.28 15.67
CA ASN A 197 8.36 -19.87 15.00
C ASN A 197 8.01 -20.71 13.77
N ALA A 198 6.79 -21.26 13.71
CA ALA A 198 6.31 -22.04 12.57
C ALA A 198 5.79 -21.18 11.40
N VAL A 199 5.67 -19.86 11.58
CA VAL A 199 5.21 -18.94 10.53
C VAL A 199 6.23 -18.87 9.41
N HIS A 200 5.76 -18.98 8.17
CA HIS A 200 6.58 -18.86 6.98
C HIS A 200 5.89 -18.00 5.93
N VAL A 201 6.50 -16.86 5.61
CA VAL A 201 6.08 -16.01 4.49
C VAL A 201 6.96 -16.37 3.30
N GLY A 202 6.33 -16.73 2.18
CA GLY A 202 7.03 -17.03 0.93
C GLY A 202 7.72 -15.79 0.33
N PRO A 203 8.49 -15.97 -0.75
CA PRO A 203 9.05 -14.83 -1.48
C PRO A 203 7.94 -13.91 -2.02
N PRO A 204 8.26 -12.64 -2.32
CA PRO A 204 7.33 -11.75 -3.02
C PRO A 204 6.76 -12.41 -4.28
N LEU A 205 5.46 -12.25 -4.48
CA LEU A 205 4.77 -12.70 -5.69
C LEU A 205 5.09 -11.79 -6.87
N GLU A 206 4.95 -12.30 -8.09
CA GLU A 206 5.22 -11.52 -9.30
C GLU A 206 4.10 -10.49 -9.52
N THR A 207 4.46 -9.21 -9.56
CA THR A 207 3.52 -8.13 -9.89
C THR A 207 3.24 -8.15 -11.39
N VAL A 208 1.97 -8.25 -11.78
CA VAL A 208 1.54 -8.27 -13.19
C VAL A 208 0.35 -7.35 -13.44
N ARG A 209 0.26 -6.88 -14.69
CA ARG A 209 -0.95 -6.31 -15.26
C ARG A 209 -1.56 -7.26 -16.28
N LEU A 210 -2.89 -7.36 -16.30
CA LEU A 210 -3.64 -8.21 -17.22
C LEU A 210 -4.24 -7.35 -18.35
N TRP A 211 -3.60 -7.35 -19.51
CA TRP A 211 -3.98 -6.53 -20.65
C TRP A 211 -5.00 -7.22 -21.55
N ALA A 212 -6.09 -6.52 -21.84
CA ALA A 212 -7.12 -6.86 -22.81
C ALA A 212 -7.19 -5.78 -23.89
N GLY A 213 -6.38 -5.93 -24.94
CA GLY A 213 -6.15 -4.89 -25.94
C GLY A 213 -5.56 -3.63 -25.30
N ASP A 214 -6.30 -2.53 -25.31
CA ASP A 214 -5.86 -1.26 -24.70
C ASP A 214 -6.35 -1.06 -23.25
N ASN A 215 -7.06 -2.04 -22.69
CA ASN A 215 -7.62 -1.98 -21.35
C ASN A 215 -6.88 -2.96 -20.42
N LEU A 216 -7.02 -2.72 -19.12
CA LEU A 216 -6.54 -3.59 -18.06
C LEU A 216 -7.73 -4.19 -17.34
N ILE A 217 -7.61 -5.45 -16.95
CA ILE A 217 -8.54 -6.08 -16.02
C ILE A 217 -8.22 -5.58 -14.61
N LYS A 218 -9.23 -5.03 -13.96
CA LYS A 218 -9.16 -4.35 -12.66
C LYS A 218 -10.14 -4.97 -11.66
N ALA A 219 -9.91 -4.74 -10.38
CA ALA A 219 -10.81 -5.16 -9.30
C ALA A 219 -11.19 -3.97 -8.41
N HIS A 220 -12.48 -3.87 -8.08
CA HIS A 220 -12.96 -2.86 -7.15
C HIS A 220 -12.51 -3.14 -5.72
N ARG A 221 -12.01 -2.08 -5.07
CA ARG A 221 -11.53 -2.05 -3.68
C ARG A 221 -12.67 -1.84 -2.67
N TYR A 222 -12.39 -1.90 -1.36
CA TYR A 222 -13.43 -1.75 -0.32
C TYR A 222 -13.94 -0.31 -0.17
N TRP A 223 -13.09 0.68 -0.39
CA TRP A 223 -13.37 2.09 -0.14
C TRP A 223 -13.10 2.93 -1.38
N ASN A 224 -14.05 3.79 -1.74
CA ASN A 224 -13.88 4.69 -2.88
C ASN A 224 -12.68 5.62 -2.66
N ALA A 225 -11.90 5.85 -3.71
CA ALA A 225 -10.61 6.53 -3.59
C ALA A 225 -10.73 8.06 -3.49
N ASP A 226 -11.81 8.59 -4.04
CA ASP A 226 -12.15 10.00 -4.16
C ASP A 226 -12.92 10.53 -2.94
N ASP A 227 -13.73 9.69 -2.28
CA ASP A 227 -14.51 10.06 -1.10
C ASP A 227 -14.32 9.11 0.11
N ASP A 228 -15.16 9.25 1.12
CA ASP A 228 -15.10 8.48 2.38
C ASP A 228 -16.09 7.29 2.39
N SER A 229 -16.74 6.99 1.26
CA SER A 229 -17.78 5.98 1.15
C SER A 229 -17.24 4.58 0.87
N VAL A 230 -18.01 3.58 1.31
CA VAL A 230 -17.76 2.18 0.97
C VAL A 230 -18.09 1.98 -0.51
N ASN A 231 -17.25 1.23 -1.21
CA ASN A 231 -17.51 0.88 -2.61
C ASN A 231 -18.59 -0.22 -2.67
N GLU A 232 -19.74 0.09 -3.28
CA GLU A 232 -20.86 -0.84 -3.43
C GLU A 232 -20.56 -2.02 -4.35
N ASN A 233 -19.57 -1.86 -5.25
CA ASN A 233 -19.12 -2.87 -6.21
C ASN A 233 -17.89 -3.64 -5.71
N PHE A 234 -17.57 -3.60 -4.40
CA PHE A 234 -16.41 -4.29 -3.84
C PHE A 234 -16.26 -5.72 -4.39
N GLY A 235 -15.08 -6.03 -4.92
CA GLY A 235 -14.74 -7.34 -5.46
C GLY A 235 -15.32 -7.66 -6.84
N HIS A 236 -16.09 -6.76 -7.46
CA HIS A 236 -16.40 -6.89 -8.88
C HIS A 236 -15.14 -6.65 -9.73
N VAL A 237 -15.02 -7.43 -10.82
CA VAL A 237 -13.94 -7.31 -11.79
C VAL A 237 -14.47 -6.63 -13.05
N TYR A 238 -13.70 -5.66 -13.54
CA TYR A 238 -14.06 -4.83 -14.69
C TYR A 238 -12.82 -4.63 -15.57
N ALA A 239 -12.98 -4.08 -16.78
CA ALA A 239 -11.84 -3.68 -17.58
C ALA A 239 -11.96 -2.24 -18.08
N ALA A 240 -10.89 -1.49 -17.94
CA ALA A 240 -10.84 -0.06 -18.26
C ALA A 240 -9.44 0.34 -18.72
N LYS A 241 -9.28 1.56 -19.24
CA LYS A 241 -7.96 2.10 -19.60
C LYS A 241 -7.03 2.12 -18.36
N PRO A 242 -5.70 2.01 -18.55
CA PRO A 242 -4.76 2.18 -17.45
C PRO A 242 -4.96 3.49 -16.70
N SER A 243 -4.82 3.43 -15.38
CA SER A 243 -4.83 4.59 -14.51
C SER A 243 -3.62 5.48 -14.84
N VAL A 244 -3.84 6.77 -15.12
CA VAL A 244 -2.78 7.75 -15.42
C VAL A 244 -2.95 8.99 -14.54
N GLY A 245 -2.18 9.04 -13.44
CA GLY A 245 -2.26 10.13 -12.46
C GLY A 245 -3.58 10.16 -11.68
N PRO A 246 -4.01 11.33 -11.16
CA PRO A 246 -5.10 11.48 -10.18
C PRO A 246 -6.49 10.97 -10.58
N SER A 247 -6.69 10.54 -11.82
CA SER A 247 -7.99 10.07 -12.33
C SER A 247 -8.17 8.54 -12.20
N GLY A 248 -7.27 7.83 -11.53
CA GLY A 248 -7.42 6.39 -11.29
C GLY A 248 -6.50 5.88 -10.19
N VAL A 249 -6.87 4.74 -9.61
CA VAL A 249 -6.07 4.05 -8.59
C VAL A 249 -5.20 2.99 -9.27
N LEU A 250 -3.90 3.00 -8.98
CA LEU A 250 -2.93 2.05 -9.52
C LEU A 250 -3.16 0.64 -8.94
N ASP A 251 -3.47 0.53 -7.64
CA ASP A 251 -3.65 -0.77 -6.99
C ASP A 251 -4.82 -1.58 -7.59
N ASP A 252 -5.82 -0.91 -8.19
CA ASP A 252 -7.00 -1.54 -8.80
C ASP A 252 -6.67 -2.38 -10.04
N GLU A 253 -5.57 -2.07 -10.73
CA GLU A 253 -5.13 -2.77 -11.94
C GLU A 253 -3.95 -3.73 -11.71
N ILE A 254 -3.47 -3.82 -10.47
CA ILE A 254 -2.32 -4.66 -10.10
C ILE A 254 -2.78 -6.00 -9.53
N TRP A 255 -2.29 -7.06 -10.16
CA TRP A 255 -2.45 -8.44 -9.71
C TRP A 255 -1.10 -8.99 -9.28
N LEU A 256 -1.10 -9.86 -8.27
CA LEU A 256 0.06 -10.64 -7.86
C LEU A 256 -0.13 -12.08 -8.32
N TRP A 257 0.73 -12.54 -9.21
CA TRP A 257 0.69 -13.88 -9.77
C TRP A 257 1.51 -14.86 -8.93
N ASP A 258 0.84 -15.87 -8.39
CA ASP A 258 1.49 -17.04 -7.78
C ASP A 258 1.44 -18.20 -8.77
N ALA A 259 2.48 -18.32 -9.61
CA ALA A 259 2.61 -19.39 -10.60
C ALA A 259 2.57 -20.79 -9.97
N ALA A 260 3.05 -20.96 -8.74
CA ALA A 260 3.12 -22.26 -8.08
C ALA A 260 1.73 -22.77 -7.64
N SER A 261 0.84 -21.86 -7.23
CA SER A 261 -0.55 -22.20 -6.91
C SER A 261 -1.55 -21.90 -8.03
N SER A 262 -1.09 -21.25 -9.11
CA SER A 262 -1.92 -20.78 -10.23
C SER A 262 -2.98 -19.75 -9.84
N ILE A 263 -2.69 -18.87 -8.88
CA ILE A 263 -3.65 -17.92 -8.30
C ILE A 263 -3.24 -16.48 -8.60
N PHE A 264 -4.22 -15.63 -8.96
CA PHE A 264 -4.07 -14.18 -8.99
C PHE A 264 -4.65 -13.55 -7.73
N TYR A 265 -3.83 -12.80 -7.00
CA TYR A 265 -4.24 -11.99 -5.86
C TYR A 265 -4.42 -10.53 -6.30
N SER A 266 -5.56 -9.92 -6.02
CA SER A 266 -5.77 -8.49 -6.25
C SER A 266 -5.08 -7.66 -5.17
N LYS A 267 -4.30 -6.65 -5.59
CA LYS A 267 -3.73 -5.66 -4.66
C LYS A 267 -4.84 -4.79 -4.04
N SER A 268 -5.86 -4.43 -4.83
CA SER A 268 -6.95 -3.55 -4.40
C SER A 268 -7.95 -4.18 -3.44
N SER A 269 -8.33 -5.45 -3.62
CA SER A 269 -9.32 -6.11 -2.76
C SER A 269 -8.68 -7.03 -1.71
N ASN A 270 -7.38 -7.34 -1.84
CA ASN A 270 -6.69 -8.36 -1.05
C ASN A 270 -7.43 -9.71 -1.07
N GLN A 271 -7.98 -10.05 -2.23
CA GLN A 271 -8.75 -11.25 -2.51
C GLN A 271 -8.27 -11.88 -3.82
N CYS A 272 -8.68 -13.11 -4.08
CA CYS A 272 -8.23 -13.87 -5.24
C CYS A 272 -9.24 -13.79 -6.37
N LEU A 273 -8.74 -13.71 -7.60
CA LEU A 273 -9.56 -13.76 -8.81
C LEU A 273 -10.29 -15.10 -8.88
N LYS A 274 -11.61 -15.07 -8.98
CA LYS A 274 -12.49 -16.23 -8.95
C LYS A 274 -13.47 -16.20 -10.13
N SER A 275 -13.58 -17.33 -10.84
CA SER A 275 -14.71 -17.56 -11.73
C SER A 275 -15.98 -17.83 -10.90
N SER A 276 -17.08 -17.16 -11.23
CA SER A 276 -18.35 -17.32 -10.52
C SER A 276 -19.50 -17.47 -11.52
N SER A 277 -20.57 -18.13 -11.10
CA SER A 277 -21.84 -18.19 -11.84
C SER A 277 -22.92 -17.51 -11.02
N GLU A 278 -23.54 -16.47 -11.56
CA GLU A 278 -24.69 -15.79 -10.96
C GLU A 278 -25.82 -15.70 -11.97
N ASN A 279 -27.02 -16.20 -11.61
CA ASN A 279 -28.21 -16.15 -12.46
C ASN A 279 -27.95 -16.61 -13.91
N ASP A 280 -27.31 -17.77 -14.06
CA ASP A 280 -26.90 -18.37 -15.34
C ASP A 280 -25.90 -17.54 -16.17
N THR A 281 -25.38 -16.43 -15.62
CA THR A 281 -24.31 -15.62 -16.22
C THR A 281 -22.98 -15.98 -15.55
N GLN A 282 -22.00 -16.35 -16.36
CA GLN A 282 -20.65 -16.57 -15.84
C GLN A 282 -19.89 -15.25 -15.75
N THR A 283 -19.42 -14.93 -14.56
CA THR A 283 -18.78 -13.65 -14.21
C THR A 283 -17.43 -13.88 -13.57
N LEU A 284 -16.61 -12.83 -13.51
CA LEU A 284 -15.40 -12.77 -12.69
C LEU A 284 -15.62 -11.85 -11.51
N ARG A 285 -15.14 -12.31 -10.34
CA ARG A 285 -15.15 -11.55 -9.09
C ARG A 285 -13.85 -11.82 -8.34
N THR A 286 -13.61 -11.08 -7.27
CA THR A 286 -12.66 -11.47 -6.24
C THR A 286 -13.37 -12.09 -5.05
N SER A 287 -12.72 -13.05 -4.39
CA SER A 287 -13.23 -13.66 -3.17
C SER A 287 -12.09 -14.05 -2.21
N PRO A 288 -12.37 -14.32 -0.92
CA PRO A 288 -11.35 -14.80 0.00
C PRO A 288 -10.54 -15.97 -0.58
N CYS A 289 -9.21 -15.86 -0.47
CA CYS A 289 -8.29 -16.76 -1.15
C CYS A 289 -8.27 -18.16 -0.54
N SER A 290 -8.31 -19.18 -1.39
CA SER A 290 -8.15 -20.59 -1.00
C SER A 290 -7.32 -21.33 -2.04
N LYS A 291 -6.26 -22.01 -1.60
CA LYS A 291 -5.44 -22.87 -2.48
C LYS A 291 -6.16 -24.14 -2.92
N GLU A 292 -7.26 -24.48 -2.24
CA GLU A 292 -8.08 -25.65 -2.56
C GLU A 292 -9.21 -25.32 -3.55
N ASP A 293 -9.52 -24.04 -3.76
CA ASP A 293 -10.62 -23.61 -4.63
C ASP A 293 -10.16 -23.59 -6.10
N ASN A 294 -10.64 -24.54 -6.89
CA ASN A 294 -10.31 -24.62 -8.32
C ASN A 294 -10.91 -23.49 -9.15
N ASP A 295 -11.94 -22.79 -8.65
CA ASP A 295 -12.49 -21.60 -9.32
C ASP A 295 -11.54 -20.39 -9.21
N GLN A 296 -10.52 -20.47 -8.34
CA GLN A 296 -9.49 -19.44 -8.16
C GLN A 296 -8.18 -19.77 -8.90
N LYS A 297 -8.14 -20.91 -9.59
CA LYS A 297 -6.94 -21.39 -10.29
C LYS A 297 -7.03 -21.13 -11.78
N TRP A 298 -5.93 -20.65 -12.35
CA TRP A 298 -5.89 -20.16 -13.73
C TRP A 298 -4.72 -20.77 -14.50
N SER A 299 -4.98 -21.24 -15.71
CA SER A 299 -3.95 -21.68 -16.65
C SER A 299 -3.70 -20.58 -17.67
N VAL A 300 -2.43 -20.31 -17.94
CA VAL A 300 -2.01 -19.26 -18.88
C VAL A 300 -1.37 -19.94 -20.07
N SER A 301 -1.97 -19.80 -21.25
CA SER A 301 -1.42 -20.37 -22.48
C SER A 301 -1.90 -19.61 -23.72
N ASN A 302 -1.00 -19.42 -24.68
CA ASN A 302 -1.32 -18.82 -25.99
C ASN A 302 -2.12 -17.51 -25.93
N GLY A 303 -1.77 -16.60 -25.01
CA GLY A 303 -2.45 -15.31 -24.84
C GLY A 303 -3.87 -15.43 -24.28
N LYS A 304 -4.19 -16.53 -23.61
CA LYS A 304 -5.48 -16.77 -22.93
C LYS A 304 -5.23 -17.16 -21.48
N ILE A 305 -6.21 -16.85 -20.63
CA ILE A 305 -6.25 -17.23 -19.22
C ILE A 305 -7.53 -18.03 -19.00
N ALA A 306 -7.40 -19.32 -18.69
CA ALA A 306 -8.54 -20.24 -18.51
C ALA A 306 -8.64 -20.76 -17.09
N SER A 307 -9.85 -20.89 -16.55
CA SER A 307 -10.08 -21.48 -15.23
C SER A 307 -9.61 -22.94 -15.21
N GLN A 308 -9.13 -23.42 -14.06
CA GLN A 308 -8.74 -24.84 -13.88
C GLN A 308 -9.85 -25.66 -13.20
N ASN A 309 -11.08 -25.14 -13.16
CA ASN A 309 -12.27 -25.89 -12.76
C ASN A 309 -12.83 -26.71 -13.95
N ASP A 310 -13.90 -27.46 -13.70
CA ASP A 310 -14.50 -28.37 -14.70
C ASP A 310 -15.02 -27.65 -15.95
N ALA A 311 -15.34 -26.36 -15.86
CA ALA A 311 -15.79 -25.58 -17.00
C ALA A 311 -14.65 -25.27 -17.98
N ASN A 312 -13.44 -25.02 -17.46
CA ASN A 312 -12.26 -24.62 -18.24
C ASN A 312 -12.53 -23.45 -19.19
N PHE A 313 -13.17 -22.39 -18.67
CA PHE A 313 -13.56 -21.22 -19.44
C PHE A 313 -12.48 -20.15 -19.42
N CYS A 314 -12.35 -19.44 -20.53
CA CYS A 314 -11.39 -18.36 -20.70
C CYS A 314 -11.98 -17.04 -20.23
N ILE A 315 -11.13 -16.20 -19.64
CA ILE A 315 -11.46 -14.79 -19.37
C ILE A 315 -11.82 -14.10 -20.69
N ASP A 316 -12.92 -13.37 -20.69
CA ASP A 316 -13.54 -12.75 -21.85
C ASP A 316 -13.97 -11.31 -21.51
N VAL A 317 -13.35 -10.34 -22.19
CA VAL A 317 -13.58 -8.91 -21.98
C VAL A 317 -14.52 -8.38 -23.07
N ASN A 318 -15.79 -8.28 -22.71
CA ASN A 318 -16.87 -7.94 -23.62
C ASN A 318 -17.10 -6.42 -23.73
N ARG A 319 -17.73 -6.00 -24.85
CA ARG A 319 -18.06 -4.59 -25.13
C ARG A 319 -19.00 -3.99 -24.07
N PRO A 320 -18.94 -2.66 -23.85
CA PRO A 320 -19.47 -2.02 -22.64
C PRO A 320 -20.98 -2.20 -22.50
N THR A 321 -21.42 -2.50 -21.28
CA THR A 321 -22.84 -2.51 -20.89
C THR A 321 -23.13 -1.61 -19.69
N THR A 322 -22.14 -0.87 -19.18
CA THR A 322 -22.27 -0.01 -17.99
C THR A 322 -22.34 1.48 -18.35
N PRO A 323 -23.07 2.31 -17.58
CA PRO A 323 -23.13 3.76 -17.79
C PRO A 323 -21.77 4.47 -17.69
N ASP A 324 -20.85 3.90 -16.92
CA ASP A 324 -19.55 4.50 -16.59
C ASP A 324 -18.49 4.24 -17.68
N GLY A 325 -18.82 3.44 -18.70
CA GLY A 325 -17.94 3.13 -19.83
C GLY A 325 -16.99 1.95 -19.58
N ASP A 326 -17.04 1.35 -18.39
CA ASP A 326 -16.26 0.16 -18.03
C ASP A 326 -16.74 -1.08 -18.81
N LEU A 327 -15.78 -1.91 -19.18
CA LEU A 327 -16.03 -3.17 -19.88
C LEU A 327 -16.34 -4.28 -18.89
N VAL A 328 -17.27 -5.16 -19.29
CA VAL A 328 -17.62 -6.34 -18.50
C VAL A 328 -16.59 -7.42 -18.72
N VAL A 329 -16.07 -7.96 -17.62
CA VAL A 329 -15.16 -9.10 -17.62
C VAL A 329 -15.94 -10.33 -17.17
N ALA A 330 -16.02 -11.31 -18.05
CA ALA A 330 -16.75 -12.56 -17.86
C ALA A 330 -15.83 -13.76 -18.12
N VAL A 331 -16.34 -14.97 -17.92
CA VAL A 331 -15.71 -16.18 -18.45
C VAL A 331 -16.62 -16.82 -19.49
N SER A 332 -16.04 -17.36 -20.55
CA SER A 332 -16.79 -18.03 -21.63
C SER A 332 -15.96 -19.18 -22.22
N PRO A 333 -16.58 -20.12 -22.96
CA PRO A 333 -15.84 -21.21 -23.58
C PRO A 333 -14.66 -20.70 -24.40
N CYS A 334 -13.48 -21.27 -24.16
CA CYS A 334 -12.25 -20.85 -24.82
C CYS A 334 -12.35 -20.97 -26.35
N ASN A 335 -12.08 -19.88 -27.06
CA ASN A 335 -12.13 -19.78 -28.52
C ASN A 335 -11.09 -18.74 -28.99
N GLU A 336 -10.96 -18.49 -30.30
CA GLU A 336 -9.96 -17.54 -30.85
C GLU A 336 -10.52 -16.12 -31.03
N GLN A 337 -11.52 -15.72 -30.25
CA GLN A 337 -12.05 -14.36 -30.31
C GLN A 337 -11.06 -13.35 -29.72
N PRO A 338 -10.96 -12.14 -30.31
CA PRO A 338 -10.09 -11.08 -29.77
C PRO A 338 -10.42 -10.65 -28.34
N THR A 339 -11.66 -10.89 -27.87
CA THR A 339 -12.10 -10.55 -26.51
C THR A 339 -11.48 -11.44 -25.43
N GLN A 340 -10.91 -12.60 -25.81
CA GLN A 340 -10.18 -13.51 -24.92
C GLN A 340 -8.65 -13.37 -25.04
N ALA A 341 -8.15 -12.43 -25.85
CA ALA A 341 -6.72 -12.18 -25.99
C ALA A 341 -6.21 -11.36 -24.78
N ILE A 342 -5.77 -12.07 -23.74
CA ILE A 342 -5.30 -11.51 -22.49
C ILE A 342 -3.79 -11.74 -22.34
N SER A 343 -3.04 -10.64 -22.26
CA SER A 343 -1.59 -10.67 -22.03
C SER A 343 -1.28 -10.41 -20.56
N ILE A 344 -0.45 -11.26 -19.97
CA ILE A 344 0.11 -11.04 -18.63
C ILE A 344 1.44 -10.34 -18.81
N VAL A 345 1.53 -9.12 -18.30
CA VAL A 345 2.74 -8.32 -18.42
C VAL A 345 3.32 -8.10 -17.01
N PRO A 346 4.49 -8.67 -16.70
CA PRO A 346 5.18 -8.40 -15.45
C PRO A 346 5.59 -6.92 -15.32
N ALA A 347 5.52 -6.37 -14.11
CA ALA A 347 5.93 -5.00 -13.84
C ALA A 347 7.41 -4.73 -14.20
N ALA A 348 8.25 -5.76 -14.14
CA ALA A 348 9.66 -5.70 -14.53
C ALA A 348 9.90 -5.59 -16.05
N ASP A 349 8.86 -5.89 -16.85
CA ASP A 349 8.87 -5.94 -18.31
C ASP A 349 7.91 -4.92 -18.93
N GLU A 350 7.18 -4.15 -18.10
CA GLU A 350 6.25 -3.12 -18.54
C GLU A 350 6.86 -1.71 -18.48
N PRO A 351 7.32 -1.14 -19.61
CA PRO A 351 7.88 0.20 -19.61
C PRO A 351 6.81 1.24 -19.28
N LEU A 352 7.16 2.16 -18.40
CA LEU A 352 6.35 3.27 -17.95
C LEU A 352 7.08 4.58 -18.26
N GLU A 353 6.29 5.61 -18.49
CA GLU A 353 6.73 6.99 -18.47
C GLU A 353 6.34 7.61 -17.13
N ILE A 354 7.31 8.24 -16.47
CA ILE A 354 7.10 9.00 -15.23
C ILE A 354 7.32 10.47 -15.60
N GLY A 355 6.34 11.34 -15.39
CA GLY A 355 6.47 12.74 -15.80
C GLY A 355 5.74 13.70 -14.89
N ILE A 356 5.94 15.01 -15.10
CA ILE A 356 5.37 16.06 -14.26
C ILE A 356 4.29 16.79 -15.01
N ARG A 357 3.07 16.77 -14.42
CA ARG A 357 1.86 17.26 -15.06
C ARG A 357 1.94 18.73 -15.45
N SER A 358 2.62 19.56 -14.65
CA SER A 358 2.66 21.02 -14.84
C SER A 358 3.61 21.48 -15.95
N TYR A 359 4.61 20.68 -16.31
CA TYR A 359 5.64 21.07 -17.29
C TYR A 359 5.66 20.20 -18.54
N GLY A 360 5.05 19.01 -18.49
CA GLY A 360 5.12 18.01 -19.58
C GLY A 360 6.50 17.37 -19.71
N ASP A 361 7.44 17.70 -18.82
CA ASP A 361 8.74 17.07 -18.71
C ASP A 361 8.59 15.65 -18.14
N VAL A 362 9.43 14.74 -18.62
CA VAL A 362 9.47 13.36 -18.17
C VAL A 362 10.80 13.04 -17.52
N LEU A 363 10.79 12.04 -16.65
CA LEU A 363 11.95 11.48 -16.01
C LEU A 363 12.86 10.82 -17.06
N VAL A 364 14.10 11.29 -17.17
CA VAL A 364 15.07 10.81 -18.15
C VAL A 364 16.39 10.46 -17.48
N GLU A 365 16.95 9.31 -17.86
CA GLU A 365 18.34 8.99 -17.63
C GLU A 365 19.22 9.45 -18.81
N LEU A 366 20.21 10.32 -18.54
CA LEU A 366 21.23 10.68 -19.52
C LEU A 366 22.63 10.54 -18.93
N SER A 367 23.47 9.72 -19.57
CA SER A 367 24.87 9.55 -19.18
C SER A 367 25.06 9.20 -17.69
N GLY A 368 24.18 8.36 -17.15
CA GLY A 368 24.19 7.93 -15.73
C GLY A 368 23.58 8.92 -14.74
N ASN A 369 23.07 10.06 -15.20
CA ASN A 369 22.35 11.02 -14.36
C ASN A 369 20.84 10.92 -14.57
N VAL A 370 20.08 11.23 -13.51
CA VAL A 370 18.62 11.30 -13.57
C VAL A 370 18.16 12.76 -13.51
N THR A 371 17.40 13.18 -14.51
CA THR A 371 16.87 14.53 -14.67
C THR A 371 15.42 14.47 -15.15
N TRP A 372 14.76 15.61 -15.30
CA TRP A 372 13.56 15.70 -16.13
C TRP A 372 13.79 16.59 -17.35
N GLN A 373 13.18 16.23 -18.48
CA GLN A 373 13.21 17.01 -19.72
C GLN A 373 12.15 16.55 -20.73
N ASN A 374 11.71 17.45 -21.60
CA ASN A 374 10.74 17.18 -22.68
C ASN A 374 11.37 17.04 -24.09
N THR A 375 12.69 17.25 -24.21
CA THR A 375 13.42 17.29 -25.49
C THR A 375 13.79 15.91 -26.03
N VAL A 376 13.64 14.85 -25.25
CA VAL A 376 13.98 13.48 -25.66
C VAL A 376 12.83 12.86 -26.46
N PRO A 377 13.10 12.22 -27.61
CA PRO A 377 12.08 11.49 -28.36
C PRO A 377 11.30 10.51 -27.48
N SER A 378 9.96 10.45 -27.66
CA SER A 378 9.05 9.62 -26.86
C SER A 378 9.38 8.12 -26.89
N ALA A 379 9.96 7.64 -27.98
CA ALA A 379 10.37 6.24 -28.14
C ALA A 379 11.70 5.88 -27.45
N SER A 380 12.44 6.84 -26.88
CA SER A 380 13.75 6.57 -26.29
C SER A 380 13.64 5.71 -25.03
N GLU A 381 14.49 4.70 -24.89
CA GLU A 381 14.56 3.91 -23.65
C GLU A 381 15.02 4.73 -22.44
N SER A 382 15.73 5.84 -22.67
CA SER A 382 16.20 6.76 -21.62
C SER A 382 15.08 7.43 -20.82
N ARG A 383 13.86 7.52 -21.37
CA ARG A 383 12.66 8.05 -20.68
C ARG A 383 11.70 6.97 -20.19
N GLN A 384 12.10 5.70 -20.28
CA GLN A 384 11.27 4.56 -19.90
C GLN A 384 11.79 3.92 -18.62
N TRP A 385 10.86 3.59 -17.73
CA TRP A 385 11.13 3.10 -16.38
C TRP A 385 10.23 1.91 -16.08
N PHE A 386 10.68 1.02 -15.21
CA PHE A 386 9.86 -0.04 -14.64
C PHE A 386 9.56 0.34 -13.20
N TYR A 387 8.31 0.22 -12.77
CA TYR A 387 7.92 0.40 -11.38
C TYR A 387 7.29 -0.89 -10.87
N ASP A 388 7.91 -1.49 -9.87
CA ASP A 388 7.35 -2.64 -9.16
C ASP A 388 6.81 -2.16 -7.81
N PRO A 389 5.47 -2.15 -7.58
CA PRO A 389 4.87 -1.71 -6.34
C PRO A 389 5.09 -2.67 -5.17
N VAL A 390 5.44 -3.95 -5.43
CA VAL A 390 5.75 -4.94 -4.39
C VAL A 390 7.20 -4.86 -3.98
N LEU A 391 8.13 -4.76 -4.93
CA LEU A 391 9.54 -4.51 -4.61
C LEU A 391 9.80 -3.06 -4.20
N GLN A 392 8.83 -2.17 -4.45
CA GLN A 392 8.88 -0.72 -4.26
C GLN A 392 10.07 -0.10 -4.99
N SER A 393 10.39 -0.56 -6.21
CA SER A 393 11.58 -0.15 -6.94
C SER A 393 11.24 0.54 -8.25
N ILE A 394 11.96 1.63 -8.55
CA ILE A 394 11.93 2.30 -9.85
C ILE A 394 13.24 1.98 -10.57
N LYS A 395 13.16 1.32 -11.73
CA LYS A 395 14.30 0.83 -12.49
C LYS A 395 14.35 1.45 -13.87
N SER A 396 15.49 1.97 -14.28
CA SER A 396 15.68 2.48 -15.64
C SER A 396 15.61 1.35 -16.67
N ARG A 397 14.95 1.61 -17.80
CA ARG A 397 15.01 0.69 -18.95
C ARG A 397 16.38 0.69 -19.61
N SER A 398 17.01 1.85 -19.74
CA SER A 398 18.27 2.00 -20.47
C SER A 398 19.45 1.34 -19.77
N SER A 399 19.71 1.68 -18.50
CA SER A 399 20.85 1.15 -17.75
C SER A 399 20.54 -0.11 -16.94
N ARG A 400 19.25 -0.43 -16.74
CA ARG A 400 18.78 -1.48 -15.81
C ARG A 400 19.19 -1.22 -14.35
N GLN A 401 19.57 0.00 -14.01
CA GLN A 401 19.87 0.45 -12.64
C GLN A 401 18.62 1.00 -11.94
N CYS A 402 18.62 0.99 -10.61
CA CYS A 402 17.52 1.44 -9.77
C CYS A 402 17.76 2.84 -9.23
N LEU A 403 16.67 3.59 -9.08
CA LEU A 403 16.66 4.91 -8.46
C LEU A 403 17.02 4.79 -6.98
N ASP A 404 18.06 5.50 -6.53
CA ASP A 404 18.66 5.35 -5.21
C ASP A 404 18.84 6.73 -4.53
N ALA A 405 18.26 6.86 -3.34
CA ALA A 405 18.44 8.03 -2.48
C ALA A 405 19.51 7.76 -1.40
N VAL A 406 20.76 7.94 -1.79
CA VAL A 406 21.94 7.51 -1.03
C VAL A 406 22.14 8.21 0.32
N LEU A 407 21.67 9.45 0.47
CA LEU A 407 21.79 10.21 1.72
C LEU A 407 20.51 10.12 2.55
N LYS A 408 20.62 9.57 3.76
CA LYS A 408 19.51 9.43 4.69
C LYS A 408 19.09 10.76 5.28
N CYS A 409 17.79 11.08 5.18
CA CYS A 409 17.15 12.15 5.95
C CYS A 409 17.74 13.57 5.73
N VAL A 410 18.39 13.80 4.58
CA VAL A 410 18.96 15.10 4.19
C VAL A 410 18.04 15.80 3.20
N THR A 411 17.60 17.01 3.52
CA THR A 411 16.93 17.89 2.57
C THR A 411 17.87 18.22 1.41
N SER A 412 17.38 18.07 0.18
CA SER A 412 18.18 18.16 -1.04
C SER A 412 19.25 17.06 -1.18
N GLY A 413 19.01 15.89 -0.59
CA GLY A 413 19.84 14.69 -0.80
C GLY A 413 19.78 14.24 -2.27
N PRO A 414 20.92 13.92 -2.92
CA PRO A 414 20.94 13.55 -4.33
C PRO A 414 20.23 12.22 -4.56
N VAL A 415 19.50 12.13 -5.68
CA VAL A 415 18.93 10.88 -6.19
C VAL A 415 19.74 10.45 -7.41
N VAL A 416 20.24 9.22 -7.39
CA VAL A 416 21.17 8.67 -8.38
C VAL A 416 20.68 7.32 -8.91
N LEU A 417 21.45 6.73 -9.83
CA LEU A 417 21.26 5.34 -10.25
C LEU A 417 22.32 4.44 -9.63
N ALA A 418 21.88 3.28 -9.15
CA ALA A 418 22.74 2.26 -8.58
C ALA A 418 22.29 0.86 -9.01
N ASN A 419 23.15 -0.15 -8.81
CA ASN A 419 22.74 -1.52 -9.03
C ASN A 419 21.52 -1.85 -8.15
N CYS A 420 20.51 -2.47 -8.76
CA CYS A 420 19.29 -2.86 -8.06
C CYS A 420 19.60 -3.90 -6.99
N ASP A 421 19.22 -3.60 -5.74
CA ASP A 421 19.26 -4.53 -4.62
C ASP A 421 17.90 -4.50 -3.90
N PRO A 422 17.13 -5.61 -3.89
CA PRO A 422 15.83 -5.65 -3.23
C PRO A 422 15.90 -5.42 -1.71
N ASN A 423 17.07 -5.55 -1.09
CA ASN A 423 17.27 -5.27 0.34
C ASN A 423 17.75 -3.84 0.62
N ASN A 424 18.11 -3.08 -0.41
CA ASN A 424 18.58 -1.71 -0.24
C ASN A 424 17.40 -0.80 0.11
N VAL A 425 17.41 -0.30 1.35
CA VAL A 425 16.38 0.59 1.90
C VAL A 425 16.31 1.94 1.20
N ASN A 426 17.38 2.37 0.51
CA ASN A 426 17.45 3.64 -0.24
C ASN A 426 16.85 3.54 -1.65
N GLN A 427 16.45 2.34 -2.08
CA GLN A 427 15.86 2.09 -3.41
C GLN A 427 14.34 1.83 -3.31
N LYS A 428 13.72 2.27 -2.19
CA LYS A 428 12.32 2.00 -1.88
C LYS A 428 11.46 3.24 -2.11
N TRP A 429 10.58 3.17 -3.08
CA TRP A 429 9.72 4.24 -3.57
C TRP A 429 8.26 3.81 -3.56
N VAL A 430 7.39 4.69 -3.09
CA VAL A 430 5.94 4.49 -3.01
C VAL A 430 5.24 5.57 -3.82
N VAL A 431 4.55 5.16 -4.87
CA VAL A 431 3.77 6.07 -5.71
C VAL A 431 2.43 6.36 -5.05
N ASN A 432 2.16 7.63 -4.80
CA ASN A 432 0.84 8.14 -4.46
C ASN A 432 0.18 8.64 -5.74
N ASP A 433 -0.57 7.73 -6.34
CA ASP A 433 -1.35 7.86 -7.56
C ASP A 433 -2.49 8.90 -7.48
N ILE A 434 -2.91 9.29 -6.27
CA ILE A 434 -3.95 10.30 -6.04
C ILE A 434 -3.39 11.72 -6.13
N THR A 435 -2.26 11.98 -5.44
CA THR A 435 -1.65 13.32 -5.40
C THR A 435 -0.58 13.52 -6.46
N GLY A 436 0.03 12.44 -6.92
CA GLY A 436 1.19 12.43 -7.80
C GLY A 436 2.52 12.39 -7.06
N HIS A 437 2.54 12.42 -5.72
CA HIS A 437 3.80 12.28 -4.98
C HIS A 437 4.42 10.91 -5.18
N ILE A 438 5.75 10.87 -5.37
CA ILE A 438 6.53 9.64 -5.27
C ILE A 438 7.28 9.73 -3.94
N HIS A 439 6.75 9.10 -2.92
CA HIS A 439 7.34 9.08 -1.59
C HIS A 439 8.55 8.15 -1.56
N HIS A 440 9.56 8.50 -0.77
CA HIS A 440 10.56 7.52 -0.37
C HIS A 440 10.02 6.69 0.81
N ALA A 441 10.13 5.37 0.75
CA ALA A 441 9.47 4.47 1.70
C ALA A 441 10.13 4.44 3.08
N THR A 442 11.45 4.64 3.16
CA THR A 442 12.24 4.53 4.41
C THR A 442 12.79 5.87 4.91
N HIS A 443 13.20 6.78 4.03
CA HIS A 443 13.32 8.23 4.28
C HIS A 443 11.94 8.88 4.41
N ILE A 444 11.22 8.49 5.46
CA ILE A 444 9.83 8.88 5.69
C ILE A 444 9.68 10.40 5.77
N GLY A 445 8.69 10.94 5.05
CA GLY A 445 8.41 12.38 4.95
C GLY A 445 9.10 13.06 3.77
N PHE A 446 9.97 12.35 3.03
CA PHE A 446 10.61 12.84 1.83
C PHE A 446 9.97 12.26 0.56
N CYS A 447 9.94 13.09 -0.48
CA CYS A 447 9.40 12.80 -1.79
C CYS A 447 10.48 13.03 -2.85
N LEU A 448 10.32 12.35 -4.00
CA LEU A 448 11.07 12.66 -5.21
C LEU A 448 10.66 14.06 -5.67
N ASP A 449 11.64 14.95 -5.68
CA ASP A 449 11.52 16.32 -6.11
C ASP A 449 12.45 16.53 -7.29
N GLY A 450 12.01 17.30 -8.27
CA GLY A 450 12.93 17.80 -9.26
C GLY A 450 12.99 19.32 -9.29
N PRO A 451 14.06 19.84 -9.90
CA PRO A 451 14.46 21.22 -9.69
C PRO A 451 13.54 22.19 -10.44
N LYS A 452 13.39 23.41 -9.92
CA LYS A 452 12.54 24.47 -10.50
C LYS A 452 12.74 24.76 -11.99
N PHE A 453 13.88 24.38 -12.55
CA PHE A 453 14.22 24.54 -13.97
C PHE A 453 14.49 23.17 -14.59
N SER A 454 14.02 22.95 -15.83
CA SER A 454 14.27 21.73 -16.58
C SER A 454 15.76 21.44 -16.78
N ASN A 455 16.11 20.15 -16.91
CA ASN A 455 17.47 19.61 -17.00
C ASN A 455 18.32 19.62 -15.71
N GLY A 456 17.74 19.96 -14.55
CA GLY A 456 18.46 19.82 -13.28
C GLY A 456 18.35 18.40 -12.69
N TYR A 457 19.18 18.12 -11.69
CA TYR A 457 19.22 16.84 -10.99
C TYR A 457 18.07 16.68 -9.98
N LEU A 458 17.59 15.45 -9.86
CA LEU A 458 16.60 15.08 -8.86
C LEU A 458 17.22 15.02 -7.47
N HIS A 459 16.38 15.30 -6.48
CA HIS A 459 16.77 15.24 -5.09
C HIS A 459 15.58 14.82 -4.22
N LEU A 460 15.88 14.40 -2.99
CA LEU A 460 14.88 14.26 -1.95
C LEU A 460 14.55 15.63 -1.36
N PHE A 461 13.26 15.91 -1.24
CA PHE A 461 12.78 17.07 -0.52
C PHE A 461 11.60 16.68 0.38
N TRP A 462 11.30 17.51 1.38
CA TRP A 462 10.10 17.30 2.20
C TRP A 462 8.87 17.25 1.30
N CYS A 463 8.03 16.23 1.49
CA CYS A 463 6.77 16.14 0.77
C CYS A 463 5.91 17.36 1.08
N ASN A 464 5.64 18.19 0.06
CA ASN A 464 4.90 19.41 0.22
C ASN A 464 3.44 19.24 -0.23
N ASN A 465 2.53 19.23 0.73
CA ASN A 465 1.10 19.09 0.47
C ASN A 465 0.37 20.46 0.51
N ASP A 466 1.11 21.58 0.60
CA ASP A 466 0.52 22.90 0.69
C ASP A 466 -0.03 23.35 -0.67
N LYS A 467 -1.33 23.11 -0.87
CA LYS A 467 -2.10 23.55 -2.04
C LYS A 467 -2.07 25.07 -2.25
N ASN A 468 -1.65 25.86 -1.25
CA ASN A 468 -1.55 27.32 -1.33
C ASN A 468 -0.14 27.80 -1.75
N HIS A 469 0.83 26.90 -1.85
CA HIS A 469 2.18 27.25 -2.29
C HIS A 469 2.31 26.99 -3.80
N ASN A 470 2.56 28.04 -4.59
CA ASN A 470 2.70 28.02 -6.06
C ASN A 470 3.91 27.18 -6.59
N ASP A 471 4.56 26.40 -5.73
CA ASP A 471 5.84 25.71 -5.94
C ASP A 471 5.74 24.19 -5.65
N THR A 472 4.53 23.64 -5.57
CA THR A 472 4.25 22.20 -5.34
C THR A 472 4.26 21.36 -6.61
N THR A 473 4.42 21.98 -7.78
CA THR A 473 4.34 21.32 -9.08
C THR A 473 5.50 20.35 -9.34
N HIS A 474 6.61 20.52 -8.63
CA HIS A 474 7.85 19.75 -8.80
C HIS A 474 7.84 18.35 -8.16
N GLN A 475 6.78 18.04 -7.39
CA GLN A 475 6.58 16.73 -6.76
C GLN A 475 5.33 16.01 -7.31
N ASN A 476 4.61 16.62 -8.26
CA ASN A 476 3.35 16.08 -8.79
C ASN A 476 3.59 15.26 -10.07
N TRP A 477 3.92 14.00 -9.88
CA TRP A 477 4.23 13.04 -10.92
C TRP A 477 2.98 12.31 -11.44
N TYR A 478 2.97 11.97 -12.71
CA TYR A 478 2.10 10.96 -13.29
C TYR A 478 2.93 9.75 -13.70
N ILE A 479 2.30 8.58 -13.69
CA ILE A 479 2.87 7.35 -14.23
C ILE A 479 1.92 6.85 -15.32
N LYS A 480 2.49 6.48 -16.46
CA LYS A 480 1.73 6.03 -17.63
C LYS A 480 2.42 4.84 -18.29
N PRO A 481 1.74 3.71 -18.51
CA PRO A 481 2.28 2.65 -19.34
C PRO A 481 2.63 3.15 -20.74
N VAL A 482 3.84 2.88 -21.18
CA VAL A 482 4.25 3.07 -22.57
C VAL A 482 3.72 1.86 -23.31
N LYS A 483 2.79 2.08 -24.24
CA LYS A 483 2.35 0.99 -25.11
C LYS A 483 3.59 0.39 -25.77
N SER A 484 3.84 -0.90 -25.52
CA SER A 484 4.54 -1.69 -26.52
C SER A 484 3.68 -1.57 -27.77
N ASN A 485 4.26 -1.15 -28.89
CA ASN A 485 3.59 -1.42 -30.17
C ASN A 485 3.49 -2.94 -30.22
N ALA A 486 2.29 -3.47 -29.92
CA ALA A 486 1.99 -4.89 -29.97
C ALA A 486 2.26 -5.44 -31.37
#